data_AF-A0A7S0A621-F1
#
_entry.id   AF-A0A7S0A621-F1
#
_cell.length_a   1.000
_cell.length_b   1.000
_cell.length_c   1.000
_cell.angle_alpha   90.00
_cell.angle_beta   90.00
_cell.angle_gamma   90.00
#
_symmetry.space_group_name_H-M   'P 1'
#
loop_
_entity.id
_entity.type
_entity.pdbx_description
1 polymer ?
#
loop_
_entity_poly.entity_id
_entity_poly.type
_entity_poly.pdbx_seq_one_letter_code
_entity_poly.pdbx_strand_id
1 'polypeptide(L)'
;MDATALFDPIHPKDIMDKLLKPSLTMGVVDPASIKDEHIAKPPTPKAPPAKKPAKGQDVEEGEVFAIEEFVKPPLAAMLNTFDFESVAREVMEPQAWGYYSSGGDDEITLRDNHLAFQRITMRPRILVNVRDIDMTTTLLGVPSALPLYFTATALAKLAHPDGEVGIVRAAKKAGVVYMLPTLSSYTLDEMLGARSPGQELFAQLYVNPERSRTQEYVEKLEAAGVRALFVTVDAPQLGRREKDMRNKFTQQGSDVQ
;
A
#
# COMPACT_ATOMS: atom_id res chain seq x y z
N MET A 1 -1.87 22.22 -17.31
CA MET A 1 -2.76 21.19 -16.78
C MET A 1 -2.61 21.21 -15.26
N ASP A 2 -3.70 21.33 -14.52
CA ASP A 2 -3.77 21.26 -13.07
C ASP A 2 -3.95 19.79 -12.65
N ALA A 3 -2.98 19.23 -11.92
CA ALA A 3 -3.00 17.85 -11.46
C ALA A 3 -3.19 17.72 -9.93
N THR A 4 -3.54 18.80 -9.23
CA THR A 4 -3.60 18.86 -7.77
C THR A 4 -4.53 17.79 -7.19
N ALA A 5 -5.72 17.61 -7.77
CA ALA A 5 -6.70 16.62 -7.33
C ALA A 5 -6.24 15.16 -7.48
N LEU A 6 -5.27 14.88 -8.38
CA LEU A 6 -4.70 13.54 -8.57
C LEU A 6 -3.43 13.34 -7.74
N PHE A 7 -2.67 14.40 -7.51
CA PHE A 7 -1.36 14.34 -6.87
C PHE A 7 -1.44 14.36 -5.34
N ASP A 8 -2.14 15.34 -4.78
CA ASP A 8 -2.17 15.62 -3.33
C ASP A 8 -2.74 14.45 -2.49
N PRO A 9 -3.77 13.70 -2.94
CA PRO A 9 -4.34 12.64 -2.12
C PRO A 9 -3.41 11.45 -1.89
N ILE A 10 -2.35 11.27 -2.70
CA ILE A 10 -1.51 10.05 -2.67
C ILE A 10 -0.03 10.32 -2.34
N HIS A 11 0.42 11.58 -2.36
CA HIS A 11 1.80 11.96 -2.08
C HIS A 11 1.97 12.70 -0.75
N PRO A 12 3.17 12.65 -0.14
CA PRO A 12 3.47 13.44 1.05
C PRO A 12 3.61 14.91 0.67
N LYS A 13 3.17 15.80 1.56
CA LYS A 13 3.07 17.25 1.29
C LYS A 13 4.41 17.93 1.00
N ASP A 14 5.50 17.36 1.51
CA ASP A 14 6.86 17.89 1.38
C ASP A 14 7.62 17.33 0.17
N ILE A 15 6.98 16.50 -0.67
CA ILE A 15 7.67 15.82 -1.78
C ILE A 15 8.22 16.80 -2.81
N MET A 16 7.47 17.87 -3.10
CA MET A 16 7.87 18.87 -4.10
C MET A 16 9.06 19.67 -3.59
N ASP A 17 9.04 20.08 -2.33
CA ASP A 17 10.16 20.82 -1.72
C ASP A 17 11.44 19.97 -1.64
N LYS A 18 11.30 18.66 -1.40
CA LYS A 18 12.44 17.74 -1.32
C LYS A 18 13.01 17.36 -2.67
N LEU A 19 12.17 17.14 -3.68
CA LEU A 19 12.60 16.54 -4.94
C LEU A 19 12.78 17.55 -6.08
N LEU A 20 12.01 18.64 -6.08
CA LEU A 20 12.03 19.62 -7.17
C LEU A 20 13.10 20.69 -6.92
N LYS A 21 13.92 20.97 -7.94
CA LYS A 21 14.91 22.06 -7.86
C LYS A 21 14.18 23.42 -7.95
N PRO A 22 14.63 24.46 -7.23
CA PRO A 22 14.02 25.79 -7.31
C PRO A 22 13.92 26.34 -8.74
N SER A 23 14.87 25.98 -9.61
CA SER A 23 14.88 26.38 -11.03
C SER A 23 13.73 25.80 -11.86
N LEU A 24 13.06 24.75 -11.38
CA LEU A 24 11.91 24.12 -12.03
C LEU A 24 10.58 24.63 -11.46
N THR A 25 10.63 25.42 -10.39
CA THR A 25 9.45 26.07 -9.80
C THR A 25 9.21 27.39 -10.53
N MET A 26 8.37 27.34 -11.56
CA MET A 26 8.15 28.48 -12.48
C MET A 26 7.42 29.68 -11.86
N GLY A 27 6.77 29.50 -10.71
CA GLY A 27 6.08 30.55 -9.98
C GLY A 27 4.66 30.18 -9.56
N VAL A 28 3.90 31.19 -9.12
CA VAL A 28 2.52 31.03 -8.69
C VAL A 28 1.59 31.10 -9.90
N VAL A 29 0.70 30.13 -10.04
CA VAL A 29 -0.35 30.13 -11.06
C VAL A 29 -1.55 30.89 -10.52
N ASP A 30 -2.13 31.80 -11.32
CA ASP A 30 -3.39 32.46 -11.00
C ASP A 30 -4.55 31.44 -11.10
N PRO A 31 -5.27 31.13 -10.01
CA PRO A 31 -6.40 30.19 -10.04
C PRO A 31 -7.48 30.58 -11.04
N ALA A 32 -7.68 31.87 -11.33
CA ALA A 32 -8.67 32.33 -12.30
C ALA A 32 -8.31 31.95 -13.75
N SER A 33 -7.05 31.60 -14.02
CA SER A 33 -6.58 31.16 -15.34
C SER A 33 -6.78 29.66 -15.60
N ILE A 34 -7.15 28.89 -14.57
CA ILE A 34 -7.38 27.45 -14.67
C ILE A 34 -8.82 27.22 -15.13
N LYS A 35 -8.96 26.68 -16.34
CA LYS A 35 -10.26 26.28 -16.92
C LYS A 35 -10.47 24.79 -16.72
N ASP A 36 -11.71 24.31 -16.85
CA ASP A 36 -12.06 22.88 -16.71
C ASP A 36 -11.26 21.96 -17.65
N GLU A 37 -10.89 22.45 -18.85
CA GLU A 37 -10.05 21.73 -19.81
C GLU A 37 -8.59 21.59 -19.34
N HIS A 38 -8.15 22.45 -18.44
CA HIS A 38 -6.82 22.38 -17.84
C HIS A 38 -6.80 21.39 -16.67
N ILE A 39 -7.93 21.04 -16.06
CA ILE A 39 -7.97 20.15 -14.90
C ILE A 39 -7.76 18.70 -15.35
N ALA A 40 -6.76 18.07 -14.76
CA ALA A 40 -6.50 16.65 -14.95
C ALA A 40 -7.67 15.86 -14.37
N LYS A 41 -8.43 15.24 -15.25
CA LYS A 41 -9.51 14.34 -14.85
C LYS A 41 -8.91 12.99 -14.49
N PRO A 42 -9.35 12.37 -13.38
CA PRO A 42 -9.04 10.97 -13.17
C PRO A 42 -9.51 10.18 -14.40
N PRO A 43 -8.77 9.14 -14.78
CA PRO A 43 -9.21 8.22 -15.82
C PRO A 43 -10.62 7.76 -15.49
N THR A 44 -11.57 7.95 -16.42
CA THR A 44 -12.95 7.50 -16.25
C THR A 44 -12.93 6.02 -15.88
N PRO A 45 -13.57 5.59 -14.77
CA PRO A 45 -13.73 4.18 -14.48
C PRO A 45 -14.42 3.56 -15.69
N LYS A 46 -13.72 2.70 -16.44
CA LYS A 46 -14.45 1.77 -17.29
C LYS A 46 -15.33 1.00 -16.34
N ALA A 47 -16.64 1.04 -16.56
CA ALA A 47 -17.58 0.17 -15.87
C ALA A 47 -16.95 -1.22 -15.80
N PRO A 48 -16.98 -1.90 -14.64
CA PRO A 48 -16.38 -3.21 -14.50
C PRO A 48 -16.82 -4.06 -15.68
N PRO A 49 -15.90 -4.77 -16.36
CA PRO A 49 -16.28 -5.63 -17.47
C PRO A 49 -17.39 -6.54 -16.95
N ALA A 50 -18.55 -6.51 -17.62
CA ALA A 50 -19.69 -7.34 -17.24
C ALA A 50 -19.17 -8.77 -17.01
N LYS A 51 -19.20 -9.23 -15.76
CA LYS A 51 -18.86 -10.61 -15.42
C LYS A 51 -19.83 -11.46 -16.26
N LYS A 52 -19.33 -12.11 -17.32
CA LYS A 52 -20.17 -12.97 -18.17
C LYS A 52 -20.85 -13.99 -17.25
N PRO A 53 -22.17 -14.19 -17.37
CA PRO A 53 -22.84 -15.19 -16.57
C PRO A 53 -22.16 -16.55 -16.81
N ALA A 54 -22.07 -17.36 -15.76
CA ALA A 54 -21.65 -18.75 -15.89
C ALA A 54 -22.53 -19.40 -16.98
N LYS A 55 -21.88 -20.04 -17.96
CA LYS A 55 -22.60 -20.75 -19.04
C LYS A 55 -23.55 -21.77 -18.42
N GLY A 56 -24.87 -21.57 -18.58
CA GLY A 56 -25.85 -22.58 -18.22
C GLY A 56 -27.21 -22.10 -17.70
N GLN A 57 -27.61 -20.84 -17.92
CA GLN A 57 -28.99 -20.42 -17.67
C GLN A 57 -29.54 -19.78 -18.94
N ASP A 58 -30.59 -20.39 -19.49
CA ASP A 58 -31.44 -19.81 -20.51
C ASP A 58 -32.09 -18.57 -19.90
N VAL A 59 -31.81 -17.38 -20.44
CA VAL A 59 -32.39 -16.12 -19.94
C VAL A 59 -33.09 -15.43 -21.09
N GLU A 60 -34.37 -15.12 -20.90
CA GLU A 60 -35.21 -14.36 -21.83
C GLU A 60 -34.64 -12.95 -22.06
N GLU A 61 -34.71 -12.49 -23.30
CA GLU A 61 -34.26 -11.15 -23.71
C GLU A 61 -35.13 -10.07 -23.05
N GLY A 62 -34.61 -9.35 -22.05
CA GLY A 62 -35.27 -8.15 -21.54
C GLY A 62 -34.93 -7.71 -20.12
N GLU A 63 -34.37 -8.57 -19.27
CA GLU A 63 -34.05 -8.18 -17.90
C GLU A 63 -32.63 -7.61 -17.77
N VAL A 64 -32.56 -6.30 -17.59
CA VAL A 64 -31.34 -5.62 -17.12
C VAL A 64 -31.18 -6.00 -15.65
N PHE A 65 -30.36 -7.01 -15.36
CA PHE A 65 -29.97 -7.32 -13.97
C PHE A 65 -29.27 -6.09 -13.39
N ALA A 66 -29.95 -5.39 -12.47
CA ALA A 66 -29.31 -4.37 -11.65
C ALA A 66 -28.14 -5.03 -10.91
N ILE A 67 -26.92 -4.54 -11.14
CA ILE A 67 -25.75 -5.00 -10.41
C ILE A 67 -25.95 -4.54 -8.97
N GLU A 68 -26.22 -5.47 -8.06
CA GLU A 68 -26.24 -5.15 -6.62
C GLU A 68 -24.87 -4.60 -6.24
N GLU A 69 -24.87 -3.41 -5.64
CA GLU A 69 -23.66 -2.77 -5.12
C GLU A 69 -23.01 -3.68 -4.08
N PHE A 70 -21.69 -3.89 -4.19
CA PHE A 70 -20.99 -4.78 -3.26
C PHE A 70 -21.03 -4.21 -1.83
N VAL A 71 -21.68 -4.95 -0.93
CA VAL A 71 -21.75 -4.59 0.49
C VAL A 71 -20.60 -5.26 1.24
N LYS A 72 -19.76 -4.46 1.90
CA LYS A 72 -18.68 -4.99 2.75
C LYS A 72 -19.29 -5.84 3.88
N PRO A 73 -18.79 -7.07 4.10
CA PRO A 73 -19.25 -7.88 5.23
C PRO A 73 -18.86 -7.21 6.56
N PRO A 74 -19.60 -7.48 7.66
CA PRO A 74 -19.21 -7.03 8.99
C PRO A 74 -17.81 -7.54 9.34
N LEU A 75 -17.02 -6.73 10.06
CA LEU A 75 -15.65 -7.11 10.43
C LEU A 75 -15.58 -8.45 11.20
N ALA A 76 -16.58 -8.76 12.01
CA ALA A 76 -16.67 -10.02 12.75
C ALA A 76 -16.87 -11.26 11.85
N ALA A 77 -17.28 -11.07 10.59
CA ALA A 77 -17.40 -12.12 9.59
C ALA A 77 -16.10 -12.34 8.80
N MET A 78 -15.06 -11.53 9.03
CA MET A 78 -13.74 -11.68 8.44
C MET A 78 -12.94 -12.68 9.27
N LEU A 79 -12.88 -13.94 8.83
CA LEU A 79 -12.33 -15.05 9.59
C LEU A 79 -10.82 -15.21 9.38
N ASN A 80 -10.30 -14.76 8.24
CA ASN A 80 -8.87 -14.87 7.91
C ASN A 80 -8.41 -13.72 7.00
N THR A 81 -7.11 -13.67 6.71
CA THR A 81 -6.50 -12.60 5.91
C THR A 81 -6.95 -12.59 4.44
N PHE A 82 -7.30 -13.75 3.86
CA PHE A 82 -7.77 -13.86 2.47
C PHE A 82 -9.17 -13.26 2.28
N ASP A 83 -9.99 -13.21 3.33
CA ASP A 83 -11.27 -12.52 3.29
C ASP A 83 -11.05 -11.03 3.03
N PHE A 84 -10.06 -10.41 3.71
CA PHE A 84 -9.71 -9.01 3.50
C PHE A 84 -9.20 -8.75 2.09
N GLU A 85 -8.39 -9.66 1.55
CA GLU A 85 -7.93 -9.59 0.16
C GLU A 85 -9.10 -9.65 -0.84
N SER A 86 -10.08 -10.54 -0.58
CA SER A 86 -11.26 -10.69 -1.43
C SER A 86 -12.15 -9.45 -1.40
N VAL A 87 -12.39 -8.88 -0.22
CA VAL A 87 -13.13 -7.62 -0.08
C VAL A 87 -12.36 -6.47 -0.74
N ALA A 88 -11.06 -6.37 -0.52
CA ALA A 88 -10.20 -5.34 -1.13
C ALA A 88 -10.29 -5.37 -2.67
N ARG A 89 -10.27 -6.56 -3.27
CA ARG A 89 -10.40 -6.74 -4.72
C ARG A 89 -11.69 -6.17 -5.29
N GLU A 90 -12.81 -6.26 -4.56
CA GLU A 90 -14.11 -5.79 -5.04
C GLU A 90 -14.33 -4.29 -4.79
N VAL A 91 -13.65 -3.69 -3.79
CA VAL A 91 -13.92 -2.30 -3.36
C VAL A 91 -12.81 -1.30 -3.67
N MET A 92 -11.59 -1.76 -3.97
CA MET A 92 -10.49 -0.85 -4.31
C MET A 92 -10.59 -0.41 -5.76
N GLU A 93 -10.13 0.82 -6.02
CA GLU A 93 -9.94 1.29 -7.38
C GLU A 93 -9.02 0.32 -8.16
N PRO A 94 -9.31 0.02 -9.44
CA PRO A 94 -8.53 -0.95 -10.21
C PRO A 94 -7.02 -0.66 -10.21
N GLN A 95 -6.65 0.62 -10.24
CA GLN A 95 -5.24 1.06 -10.14
C GLN A 95 -4.62 0.72 -8.79
N ALA A 96 -5.33 1.00 -7.68
CA ALA A 96 -4.86 0.70 -6.34
C ALA A 96 -4.77 -0.81 -6.13
N TRP A 97 -5.78 -1.58 -6.55
CA TRP A 97 -5.74 -3.04 -6.50
C TRP A 97 -4.58 -3.60 -7.35
N GLY A 98 -4.39 -3.09 -8.56
CA GLY A 98 -3.28 -3.49 -9.43
C GLY A 98 -1.92 -3.14 -8.83
N TYR A 99 -1.80 -2.04 -8.09
CA TYR A 99 -0.58 -1.67 -7.37
C TYR A 99 -0.24 -2.70 -6.28
N TYR A 100 -1.18 -3.03 -5.39
CA TYR A 100 -0.92 -3.91 -4.25
C TYR A 100 -0.88 -5.40 -4.58
N SER A 101 -1.73 -5.86 -5.51
CA SER A 101 -1.87 -7.30 -5.83
C SER A 101 -0.89 -7.79 -6.90
N SER A 102 0.03 -6.93 -7.38
CA SER A 102 0.96 -7.27 -8.46
C SER A 102 2.33 -7.75 -7.97
N GLY A 103 2.84 -8.78 -8.64
CA GLY A 103 4.22 -9.24 -8.54
C GLY A 103 5.05 -8.87 -9.77
N GLY A 104 6.33 -9.28 -9.78
CA GLY A 104 7.20 -9.14 -10.95
C GLY A 104 6.85 -10.17 -12.04
N ASP A 105 6.78 -9.69 -13.28
CA ASP A 105 6.52 -10.45 -14.50
C ASP A 105 5.33 -11.42 -14.33
N ASP A 106 5.54 -12.73 -14.50
CA ASP A 106 4.49 -13.76 -14.41
C ASP A 106 4.00 -14.03 -12.96
N GLU A 107 4.52 -13.30 -11.96
CA GLU A 107 4.17 -13.42 -10.53
C GLU A 107 4.44 -14.82 -9.93
N ILE A 108 5.38 -15.57 -10.52
CA ILE A 108 5.74 -16.91 -10.07
C ILE A 108 6.23 -16.89 -8.63
N THR A 109 7.20 -16.03 -8.31
CA THR A 109 7.77 -15.91 -6.97
C THR A 109 6.74 -15.43 -5.94
N LEU A 110 5.83 -14.53 -6.34
CA LEU A 110 4.75 -14.07 -5.45
C LEU A 110 3.90 -15.24 -4.95
N ARG A 111 3.49 -16.13 -5.87
CA ARG A 111 2.73 -17.34 -5.51
C ARG A 111 3.59 -18.37 -4.78
N ASP A 112 4.85 -18.56 -5.22
CA ASP A 112 5.75 -19.54 -4.62
C ASP A 112 6.08 -19.23 -3.16
N ASN A 113 6.22 -17.95 -2.80
CA ASN A 113 6.45 -17.52 -1.42
C ASN A 113 5.39 -18.06 -0.45
N HIS A 114 4.12 -18.06 -0.86
CA HIS A 114 3.03 -18.63 -0.06
C HIS A 114 3.03 -20.17 -0.12
N LEU A 115 3.14 -20.74 -1.33
CA LEU A 115 3.10 -22.19 -1.53
C LEU A 115 4.27 -22.92 -0.87
N ALA A 116 5.42 -22.26 -0.69
CA ALA A 116 6.58 -22.83 -0.01
C ALA A 116 6.26 -23.29 1.41
N PHE A 117 5.36 -22.62 2.13
CA PHE A 117 4.96 -23.03 3.48
C PHE A 117 4.21 -24.36 3.50
N GLN A 118 3.50 -24.73 2.42
CA GLN A 118 2.81 -26.01 2.32
C GLN A 118 3.76 -27.20 2.15
N ARG A 119 5.04 -26.93 1.82
CA ARG A 119 6.11 -27.95 1.77
C ARG A 119 6.58 -28.37 3.17
N ILE A 120 6.19 -27.63 4.21
CA ILE A 120 6.59 -27.86 5.60
C ILE A 120 5.38 -28.36 6.39
N THR A 121 5.49 -29.54 7.00
CA THR A 121 4.43 -30.11 7.84
C THR A 121 4.79 -30.05 9.33
N MET A 122 3.79 -29.83 10.18
CA MET A 122 3.97 -29.82 11.64
C MET A 122 4.01 -31.25 12.21
N ARG A 123 4.86 -31.48 13.20
CA ARG A 123 4.85 -32.68 14.06
C ARG A 123 4.44 -32.27 15.48
N PRO A 124 3.13 -32.15 15.78
CA PRO A 124 2.68 -31.63 17.06
C PRO A 124 3.11 -32.55 18.21
N ARG A 125 3.53 -31.95 19.32
CA ARG A 125 3.82 -32.68 20.56
C ARG A 125 2.52 -32.83 21.35
N ILE A 126 2.21 -34.06 21.74
CA ILE A 126 1.02 -34.41 22.52
C ILE A 126 1.36 -34.51 24.01
N LEU A 127 0.34 -34.49 24.88
CA LEU A 127 0.48 -34.52 26.34
C LEU A 127 1.36 -33.39 26.91
N VAL A 128 1.41 -32.24 26.23
CA VAL A 128 2.04 -31.01 26.72
C VAL A 128 0.95 -30.11 27.31
N ASN A 129 1.17 -29.58 28.52
CA ASN A 129 0.29 -28.59 29.09
C ASN A 129 0.42 -27.26 28.31
N VAL A 130 -0.62 -26.93 27.54
CA VAL A 130 -0.73 -25.71 26.73
C VAL A 130 -1.82 -24.76 27.25
N ARG A 131 -2.14 -24.84 28.55
CA ARG A 131 -3.13 -23.97 29.19
C ARG A 131 -2.76 -22.49 29.04
N ASP A 132 -1.48 -22.18 29.20
CA ASP A 132 -0.94 -20.83 29.12
C ASP A 132 0.11 -20.79 28.00
N ILE A 133 -0.13 -19.94 27.00
CA ILE A 133 0.73 -19.77 25.81
C ILE A 133 1.21 -18.32 25.79
N ASP A 134 2.52 -18.14 25.64
CA ASP A 134 3.15 -16.84 25.45
C ASP A 134 3.69 -16.73 24.02
N MET A 135 3.17 -15.75 23.28
CA MET A 135 3.59 -15.44 21.91
C MET A 135 4.49 -14.20 21.85
N THR A 136 4.79 -13.59 23.01
CA THR A 136 5.64 -12.42 23.07
C THR A 136 7.08 -12.76 22.70
N THR A 137 7.77 -11.79 22.11
CA THR A 137 9.16 -11.93 21.70
C THR A 137 9.83 -10.56 21.62
N THR A 138 11.08 -10.53 21.16
CA THR A 138 11.80 -9.30 20.84
C THR A 138 12.25 -9.32 19.39
N LEU A 139 12.07 -8.20 18.68
CA LEU A 139 12.59 -7.98 17.34
C LEU A 139 13.67 -6.90 17.43
N LEU A 140 14.93 -7.23 17.12
CA LEU A 140 16.08 -6.29 17.23
C LEU A 140 16.13 -5.52 18.57
N GLY A 141 15.81 -6.21 19.68
CA GLY A 141 15.78 -5.63 21.03
C GLY A 141 14.51 -4.85 21.39
N VAL A 142 13.53 -4.75 20.49
CA VAL A 142 12.22 -4.12 20.74
C VAL A 142 11.20 -5.20 21.14
N PRO A 143 10.49 -5.05 22.28
CA PRO A 143 9.42 -5.97 22.66
C PRO A 143 8.28 -6.00 21.64
N SER A 144 7.76 -7.19 21.35
CA SER A 144 6.63 -7.41 20.45
C SER A 144 5.66 -8.44 21.04
N ALA A 145 4.36 -8.15 20.96
CA ALA A 145 3.30 -9.04 21.44
C ALA A 145 3.17 -10.31 20.59
N LEU A 146 3.66 -10.27 19.35
CA LEU A 146 3.65 -11.38 18.39
C LEU A 146 4.99 -11.45 17.65
N PRO A 147 5.39 -12.62 17.12
CA PRO A 147 6.57 -12.78 16.28
C PRO A 147 6.33 -12.28 14.84
N LEU A 148 5.63 -11.16 14.71
CA LEU A 148 5.21 -10.53 13.45
C LEU A 148 5.38 -9.01 13.56
N TYR A 149 5.49 -8.34 12.42
CA TYR A 149 5.56 -6.89 12.33
C TYR A 149 4.84 -6.41 11.06
N PHE A 150 4.44 -5.14 11.04
CA PHE A 150 3.96 -4.50 9.81
C PHE A 150 5.17 -4.10 8.97
N THR A 151 5.27 -4.66 7.76
CA THR A 151 6.37 -4.33 6.83
C THR A 151 6.13 -3.02 6.10
N ALA A 152 7.19 -2.45 5.52
CA ALA A 152 7.13 -1.23 4.74
C ALA A 152 6.32 -1.46 3.44
N THR A 153 5.20 -0.75 3.32
CA THR A 153 4.37 -0.71 2.11
C THR A 153 4.14 0.74 1.74
N ALA A 154 4.55 1.10 0.52
CA ALA A 154 4.42 2.46 0.02
C ALA A 154 2.97 2.78 -0.40
N LEU A 155 2.69 4.07 -0.51
CA LEU A 155 1.44 4.62 -1.04
C LEU A 155 0.17 4.17 -0.31
N ALA A 156 0.18 4.04 1.02
CA ALA A 156 -0.95 3.47 1.77
C ALA A 156 -2.29 4.25 1.58
N LYS A 157 -2.23 5.52 1.15
CA LYS A 157 -3.44 6.31 0.81
C LYS A 157 -4.20 5.80 -0.41
N LEU A 158 -3.59 4.96 -1.25
CA LEU A 158 -4.31 4.25 -2.31
C LEU A 158 -5.35 3.26 -1.76
N ALA A 159 -5.14 2.74 -0.54
CA ALA A 159 -6.06 1.81 0.10
C ALA A 159 -7.05 2.52 1.05
N HIS A 160 -6.58 3.52 1.79
CA HIS A 160 -7.40 4.21 2.79
C HIS A 160 -6.86 5.62 3.09
N PRO A 161 -7.71 6.66 3.27
CA PRO A 161 -7.27 8.03 3.54
C PRO A 161 -6.30 8.18 4.73
N ASP A 162 -6.45 7.36 5.77
CA ASP A 162 -5.54 7.37 6.94
C ASP A 162 -4.11 6.90 6.62
N GLY A 163 -3.90 6.20 5.50
CA GLY A 163 -2.60 5.71 5.03
C GLY A 163 -1.70 5.11 6.12
N GLU A 164 -0.42 5.44 6.06
CA GLU A 164 0.61 4.93 6.97
C GLU A 164 0.39 5.38 8.42
N VAL A 165 -0.21 6.56 8.63
CA VAL A 165 -0.55 7.07 9.97
C VAL A 165 -1.57 6.16 10.66
N GLY A 166 -2.54 5.62 9.91
CA GLY A 166 -3.46 4.59 10.41
C GLY A 166 -2.72 3.32 10.85
N ILE A 167 -1.73 2.88 10.07
CA ILE A 167 -0.92 1.69 10.37
C ILE A 167 -0.05 1.91 11.61
N VAL A 168 0.53 3.11 11.80
CA VAL A 168 1.25 3.47 13.04
C VAL A 168 0.36 3.24 14.26
N ARG A 169 -0.89 3.73 14.24
CA ARG A 169 -1.83 3.58 15.37
C ARG A 169 -2.25 2.11 15.56
N ALA A 170 -2.50 1.39 14.47
CA ALA A 170 -2.86 -0.03 14.52
C ALA A 170 -1.74 -0.88 15.11
N ALA A 171 -0.49 -0.63 14.73
CA ALA A 171 0.70 -1.32 15.24
C ALA A 171 0.85 -1.17 16.76
N LYS A 172 0.66 0.07 17.28
CA LYS A 172 0.65 0.29 18.74
C LYS A 172 -0.44 -0.52 19.42
N LYS A 173 -1.65 -0.46 18.88
CA LYS A 173 -2.82 -1.16 19.45
C LYS A 173 -2.60 -2.67 19.49
N ALA A 174 -1.97 -3.22 18.46
CA ALA A 174 -1.64 -4.64 18.37
C ALA A 174 -0.38 -5.03 19.17
N GLY A 175 0.40 -4.06 19.65
CA GLY A 175 1.64 -4.31 20.38
C GLY A 175 2.76 -4.88 19.51
N VAL A 176 2.75 -4.62 18.20
CA VAL A 176 3.77 -5.08 17.24
C VAL A 176 4.48 -3.89 16.59
N VAL A 177 5.67 -4.13 16.05
CA VAL A 177 6.47 -3.09 15.39
C VAL A 177 5.91 -2.78 14.00
N TYR A 178 6.01 -1.51 13.59
CA TYR A 178 5.79 -1.09 12.20
C TYR A 178 7.09 -0.54 11.61
N MET A 179 7.39 -0.95 10.38
CA MET A 179 8.50 -0.46 9.56
C MET A 179 8.01 0.63 8.59
N LEU A 180 8.42 1.88 8.83
CA LEU A 180 8.04 3.01 8.00
C LEU A 180 8.66 2.91 6.58
N PRO A 181 7.89 3.03 5.49
CA PRO A 181 8.43 3.04 4.14
C PRO A 181 9.10 4.38 3.82
N THR A 182 10.21 4.35 3.05
CA THR A 182 10.84 5.56 2.50
C THR A 182 9.88 6.32 1.56
N LEU A 183 9.08 5.57 0.79
CA LEU A 183 8.17 6.10 -0.25
C LEU A 183 6.71 6.11 0.25
N SER A 184 6.47 6.74 1.40
CA SER A 184 5.15 6.87 2.04
C SER A 184 4.25 7.91 1.38
N SER A 185 2.94 7.82 1.62
CA SER A 185 1.95 8.87 1.29
C SER A 185 1.87 10.01 2.33
N TYR A 186 2.54 9.87 3.47
CA TYR A 186 2.68 10.86 4.53
C TYR A 186 4.13 11.26 4.70
N THR A 187 4.39 12.47 5.19
CA THR A 187 5.77 12.86 5.51
C THR A 187 6.30 12.00 6.66
N LEU A 188 7.64 11.88 6.77
CA LEU A 188 8.25 11.20 7.90
C LEU A 188 7.79 11.82 9.23
N ASP A 189 7.71 13.15 9.31
CA ASP A 189 7.30 13.86 10.52
C ASP A 189 5.82 13.59 10.87
N GLU A 190 4.93 13.52 9.87
CA GLU A 190 3.52 13.15 10.08
C GLU A 190 3.41 11.72 10.63
N MET A 191 4.19 10.76 10.10
CA MET A 191 4.20 9.38 10.60
C MET A 191 4.82 9.26 11.99
N LEU A 192 5.93 9.96 12.26
CA LEU A 192 6.58 9.97 13.57
C LEU A 192 5.72 10.67 14.62
N GLY A 193 4.99 11.71 14.25
CA GLY A 193 4.06 12.44 15.12
C GLY A 193 2.79 11.64 15.44
N ALA A 194 2.44 10.64 14.63
CA ALA A 194 1.32 9.74 14.91
C ALA A 194 1.63 8.67 15.96
N ARG A 195 2.89 8.53 16.39
CA ARG A 195 3.30 7.55 17.40
C ARG A 195 2.64 7.82 18.75
N SER A 196 2.22 6.75 19.40
CA SER A 196 1.84 6.82 20.82
C SER A 196 3.08 6.80 21.73
N PRO A 197 2.98 7.26 22.99
CA PRO A 197 4.09 7.18 23.94
C PRO A 197 4.66 5.75 24.08
N GLY A 198 6.00 5.67 24.07
CA GLY A 198 6.73 4.39 24.14
C GLY A 198 6.49 3.45 22.95
N GLN A 199 6.01 3.96 21.82
CA GLN A 199 5.91 3.19 20.59
C GLN A 199 7.24 3.23 19.83
N GLU A 200 7.88 2.08 19.74
CA GLU A 200 9.08 1.89 18.94
C GLU A 200 8.71 1.57 17.49
N LEU A 201 9.46 2.13 16.55
CA LEU A 201 9.29 1.92 15.11
C LEU A 201 10.61 1.47 14.48
N PHE A 202 10.50 0.79 13.35
CA PHE A 202 11.61 0.59 12.41
C PHE A 202 11.40 1.50 11.20
N ALA A 203 12.44 1.65 10.38
CA ALA A 203 12.34 2.33 9.10
C ALA A 203 13.01 1.53 7.99
N GLN A 204 12.40 1.56 6.82
CA GLN A 204 12.96 1.09 5.58
C GLN A 204 13.69 2.25 4.89
N LEU A 205 14.83 1.96 4.26
CA LEU A 205 15.65 2.92 3.53
C LEU A 205 15.91 2.46 2.09
N TYR A 206 15.54 3.33 1.13
CA TYR A 206 16.15 3.37 -0.19
C TYR A 206 17.24 4.45 -0.22
N VAL A 207 18.47 4.05 -0.56
CA VAL A 207 19.61 4.98 -0.64
C VAL A 207 19.44 5.87 -1.87
N ASN A 208 19.31 7.18 -1.64
CA ASN A 208 19.20 8.17 -2.72
C ASN A 208 20.57 8.32 -3.44
N PRO A 209 20.60 8.48 -4.77
CA PRO A 209 21.83 8.83 -5.50
C PRO A 209 22.51 10.08 -4.93
N GLU A 210 21.73 11.08 -4.52
CA GLU A 210 22.19 12.23 -3.74
C GLU A 210 22.31 11.84 -2.26
N ARG A 211 23.53 11.48 -1.83
CA ARG A 211 23.79 10.90 -0.51
C ARG A 211 23.51 11.83 0.66
N SER A 212 23.59 13.15 0.47
CA SER A 212 23.20 14.14 1.47
C SER A 212 21.73 13.98 1.90
N ARG A 213 20.82 13.67 0.97
CA ARG A 213 19.40 13.41 1.29
C ARG A 213 19.23 12.14 2.13
N THR A 214 20.03 11.11 1.85
CA THR A 214 20.03 9.88 2.64
C THR A 214 20.54 10.16 4.06
N GLN A 215 21.62 10.93 4.17
CA GLN A 215 22.17 11.33 5.46
C GLN A 215 21.15 12.12 6.29
N GLU A 216 20.53 13.15 5.73
CA GLU A 216 19.49 13.94 6.44
C GLU A 216 18.32 13.07 6.92
N TYR A 217 17.89 12.13 6.08
CA TYR A 217 16.81 11.20 6.44
C TYR A 217 17.20 10.26 7.59
N VAL A 218 18.42 9.72 7.57
CA VAL A 218 18.94 8.84 8.64
C VAL A 218 19.12 9.61 9.95
N GLU A 219 19.69 10.82 9.89
CA GLU A 219 19.85 11.70 11.06
C GLU A 219 18.50 12.02 11.72
N LYS A 220 17.45 12.28 10.91
CA LYS A 220 16.08 12.48 11.41
C LYS A 220 15.51 11.23 12.08
N LEU A 221 15.70 10.06 11.48
CA LEU A 221 15.24 8.79 12.07
C LEU A 221 15.93 8.50 13.41
N GLU A 222 17.25 8.69 13.46
CA GLU A 222 18.04 8.50 14.67
C GLU A 222 17.64 9.48 15.78
N ALA A 223 17.54 10.78 15.46
CA ALA A 223 17.08 11.80 16.40
C ALA A 223 15.65 11.53 16.92
N ALA A 224 14.81 10.91 16.09
CA ALA A 224 13.45 10.51 16.44
C ALA A 224 13.39 9.19 17.24
N GLY A 225 14.52 8.53 17.51
CA GLY A 225 14.61 7.29 18.26
C GLY A 225 14.14 6.05 17.51
N VAL A 226 14.13 6.07 16.16
CA VAL A 226 13.79 4.88 15.37
C VAL A 226 14.84 3.79 15.59
N ARG A 227 14.39 2.58 15.91
CA ARG A 227 15.24 1.54 16.54
C ARG A 227 16.07 0.73 15.57
N ALA A 228 15.64 0.64 14.32
CA ALA A 228 16.33 -0.11 13.30
C ALA A 228 16.09 0.48 11.91
N LEU A 229 17.09 0.32 11.05
CA LEU A 229 17.10 0.76 9.68
C LEU A 229 17.28 -0.45 8.75
N PHE A 230 16.33 -0.67 7.86
CA PHE A 230 16.32 -1.77 6.90
C PHE A 230 16.65 -1.21 5.51
N VAL A 231 17.88 -1.42 5.05
CA VAL A 231 18.31 -0.98 3.72
C VAL A 231 17.82 -1.96 2.67
N THR A 232 16.91 -1.53 1.81
CA THR A 232 16.34 -2.37 0.75
C THR A 232 17.26 -2.39 -0.46
N VAL A 233 17.75 -3.57 -0.83
CA VAL A 233 18.76 -3.76 -1.90
C VAL A 233 18.28 -4.63 -3.07
N ASP A 234 17.05 -5.15 -3.00
CA ASP A 234 16.46 -6.03 -4.02
C ASP A 234 15.74 -5.28 -5.15
N ALA A 235 15.60 -3.95 -5.04
CA ALA A 235 14.97 -3.10 -6.06
C ALA A 235 15.91 -1.99 -6.60
N PRO A 236 17.12 -2.32 -7.10
CA PRO A 236 17.96 -1.33 -7.77
C PRO A 236 17.35 -0.87 -9.11
N GLN A 237 16.47 -1.69 -9.68
CA GLN A 237 15.57 -1.33 -10.77
C GLN A 237 14.13 -1.67 -10.36
N LEU A 238 13.16 -0.93 -10.90
CA LEU A 238 11.77 -1.19 -10.61
C LEU A 238 11.32 -2.49 -11.29
N GLY A 239 10.75 -3.41 -10.51
CA GLY A 239 10.18 -4.65 -11.03
C GLY A 239 9.04 -4.40 -12.03
N ARG A 240 8.93 -5.28 -13.03
CA ARG A 240 7.90 -5.19 -14.07
C ARG A 240 6.56 -5.72 -13.55
N ARG A 241 5.71 -4.84 -13.05
CA ARG A 241 4.38 -5.18 -12.53
C ARG A 241 3.32 -5.03 -13.62
N GLU A 242 3.07 -6.10 -14.38
CA GLU A 242 2.26 -6.02 -15.60
C GLU A 242 0.80 -5.59 -15.36
N LYS A 243 0.20 -5.96 -14.22
CA LYS A 243 -1.18 -5.52 -13.88
C LYS A 243 -1.25 -3.99 -13.75
N ASP A 244 -0.29 -3.37 -13.07
CA ASP A 244 -0.17 -1.92 -12.94
C ASP A 244 0.06 -1.26 -14.30
N MET A 245 0.91 -1.85 -15.14
CA MET A 245 1.13 -1.37 -16.51
C MET A 245 -0.14 -1.41 -17.35
N ARG A 246 -0.89 -2.52 -17.35
CA ARG A 246 -2.15 -2.67 -18.10
C ARG A 246 -3.20 -1.66 -17.65
N ASN A 247 -3.30 -1.41 -16.35
CA ASN A 247 -4.20 -0.40 -15.80
C ASN A 247 -3.87 1.01 -16.33
N LYS A 248 -2.58 1.34 -16.50
CA LYS A 248 -2.15 2.62 -17.11
C LYS A 248 -2.42 2.66 -18.61
N PHE A 249 -2.23 1.55 -19.33
CA PHE A 249 -2.53 1.46 -20.77
C PHE A 249 -4.02 1.58 -21.10
N THR A 250 -4.92 1.13 -20.22
CA THR A 250 -6.37 1.31 -20.43
C THR A 250 -6.84 2.76 -20.31
N GLN A 251 -5.97 3.66 -19.82
CA GLN A 251 -6.25 5.08 -19.57
C GLN A 251 -5.68 6.01 -20.64
N GLN A 252 -4.59 5.61 -21.31
CA GLN A 252 -4.21 6.21 -22.58
C GLN A 252 -5.13 5.61 -23.63
N GLY A 253 -6.10 6.40 -24.11
CA GLY A 253 -6.94 6.02 -25.25
C GLY A 253 -6.06 5.48 -26.36
N SER A 254 -6.45 4.35 -26.93
CA SER A 254 -5.85 3.82 -28.14
C SER A 254 -6.18 4.77 -29.29
N ASP A 255 -5.38 5.83 -29.46
CA ASP A 255 -5.29 6.53 -30.74
C ASP A 255 -4.49 5.64 -31.70
N VAL A 256 -5.15 4.55 -32.11
CA VAL A 256 -4.81 3.80 -33.31
C VAL A 256 -6.08 3.77 -34.16
N GLN A 257 -6.42 4.93 -34.71
CA GLN A 257 -6.80 5.12 -36.11
C GLN A 257 -6.68 6.61 -36.47
#